data_AF-A0A1B1W1Y8-F1
#
_entry.id   AF-A0A1B1W1Y8-F1
#
_cell.length_a   1.000
_cell.length_b   1.000
_cell.length_c   1.000
_cell.angle_alpha   90.00
_cell.angle_beta   90.00
_cell.angle_gamma   90.00
#
_symmetry.space_group_name_H-M   'P 1'
#
loop_
_entity.id
_entity.type
_entity.pdbx_description
1 polymer ?
#
loop_
_entity_poly.entity_id
_entity_poly.type
_entity_poly.pdbx_seq_one_letter_code
_entity_poly.pdbx_strand_id
1 'polypeptide(L)' 'VSEGTATKKLKPRARGRSFTIKRPTCHITIVVKDISLDEYLEVDFLDSFRCSKKLKSKKKYTPMAYHDMYTNGGVWDKK' A
#
# COMPACT_ATOMS: atom_id res chain seq x y z
N VAL A 1 -3.62 -13.31 -4.16
CA VAL A 1 -5.03 -12.88 -4.06
C VAL A 1 -5.27 -12.48 -2.62
N SER A 2 -5.61 -11.21 -2.35
CA SER A 2 -5.80 -10.75 -0.97
C SER A 2 -7.21 -11.06 -0.47
N GLU A 3 -7.33 -11.29 0.84
CA GLU A 3 -8.62 -11.44 1.50
C GLU A 3 -9.37 -10.11 1.45
N GLY A 4 -10.59 -10.14 0.91
CA GLY A 4 -11.49 -9.00 0.87
C GLY A 4 -12.48 -9.00 2.03
N THR A 5 -13.32 -7.98 2.11
CA THR A 5 -14.28 -7.83 3.22
C THR A 5 -15.33 -8.95 3.21
N ALA A 6 -15.33 -9.78 4.25
CA ALA A 6 -16.33 -10.82 4.43
C ALA A 6 -17.63 -10.25 5.02
N THR A 7 -18.72 -10.35 4.27
CA THR A 7 -20.06 -10.01 4.78
C THR A 7 -20.74 -11.25 5.36
N LYS A 8 -21.58 -11.06 6.38
CA LYS A 8 -22.34 -12.14 7.02
C LYS A 8 -23.84 -11.89 6.85
N LYS A 9 -24.61 -12.95 6.54
CA LYS A 9 -26.08 -12.92 6.53
C LYS A 9 -26.64 -14.00 7.43
N LEU A 10 -27.69 -13.72 8.19
CA LEU A 10 -28.36 -14.73 9.02
C LEU A 10 -29.25 -15.64 8.15
N LYS A 11 -29.17 -16.94 8.37
CA LYS A 11 -30.05 -17.95 7.79
C LYS A 11 -30.99 -18.47 8.87
N PRO A 12 -32.28 -18.10 8.85
CA PRO A 12 -33.25 -18.64 9.80
C PRO A 12 -33.43 -20.15 9.58
N ARG A 13 -33.58 -20.88 10.68
CA ARG A 13 -33.88 -22.32 10.72
C ARG A 13 -35.03 -22.56 11.69
N ALA A 14 -35.61 -23.75 11.62
CA ALA A 14 -36.65 -24.17 12.56
C ALA A 14 -36.15 -24.14 14.01
N ARG A 15 -37.09 -24.09 14.97
CA ARG A 15 -36.82 -24.04 16.42
C ARG A 15 -36.03 -22.81 16.88
N GLY A 16 -36.21 -21.66 16.21
CA GLY A 16 -35.57 -20.39 16.59
C GLY A 16 -34.05 -20.35 16.40
N ARG A 17 -33.48 -21.31 15.68
CA ARG A 17 -32.03 -21.33 15.40
C ARG A 17 -31.74 -20.42 14.21
N SER A 18 -30.63 -19.68 14.28
CA SER A 18 -30.10 -18.96 13.12
C SER A 18 -28.60 -19.20 13.01
N PHE A 19 -28.11 -19.33 11.78
CA PHE A 19 -26.68 -19.47 11.50
C PHE A 19 -26.21 -18.32 10.63
N THR A 20 -24.94 -17.95 10.74
CA THR A 20 -24.34 -16.96 9.86
C THR A 20 -23.81 -17.63 8.59
N ILE A 21 -24.24 -17.14 7.42
CA ILE A 21 -23.64 -17.45 6.12
C ILE A 21 -22.53 -16.42 5.89
N LYS A 22 -21.29 -16.89 5.72
CA LYS A 22 -20.15 -16.04 5.34
C LYS A 22 -20.11 -15.90 3.81
N ARG A 23 -19.95 -14.68 3.33
CA ARG A 23 -19.69 -14.37 1.91
C ARG A 23 -18.32 -13.71 1.81
N PRO A 24 -17.24 -14.49 1.62
CA PRO A 24 -15.91 -13.94 1.43
C PRO A 24 -15.81 -13.31 0.03
N THR A 25 -15.17 -12.15 -0.03
CA THR A 25 -14.72 -11.54 -1.29
C THR A 25 -13.20 -11.52 -1.29
N CYS A 26 -12.60 -11.29 -2.45
CA CYS A 26 -11.15 -11.20 -2.58
C CYS A 26 -10.78 -10.14 -3.61
N HIS A 27 -9.60 -9.54 -3.44
CA HIS A 27 -9.06 -8.58 -4.40
C HIS A 27 -7.96 -9.26 -5.22
N ILE A 28 -8.12 -9.21 -6.54
CA ILE A 28 -7.17 -9.79 -7.49
C ILE A 28 -6.39 -8.62 -8.09
N THR A 29 -5.09 -8.58 -7.85
CA THR A 29 -4.18 -7.61 -8.45
C THR A 29 -3.41 -8.30 -9.55
N ILE A 30 -3.61 -7.86 -10.79
CA ILE A 30 -2.84 -8.32 -11.95
C ILE A 30 -1.79 -7.25 -12.22
N VAL A 31 -0.52 -7.62 -12.18
CA VAL A 31 0.59 -6.75 -12.56
C VAL A 31 1.02 -7.15 -13.96
N VAL A 32 0.81 -6.27 -14.92
CA VAL A 32 1.32 -6.41 -16.29
C VAL A 32 2.64 -5.66 -16.37
N LYS A 33 3.69 -6.33 -16.85
CA LYS A 33 4.97 -5.72 -17.14
C LYS A 33 5.23 -5.85 -18.64
N ASP A 34 5.65 -4.75 -19.26
CA ASP A 34 6.11 -4.79 -20.65
C ASP A 34 7.52 -5.35 -20.70
N ILE A 35 7.68 -6.48 -21.39
CA ILE A 35 8.95 -7.22 -21.50
C ILE A 35 10.01 -6.36 -22.20
N SER A 36 9.58 -5.46 -23.09
CA SER A 36 10.46 -4.55 -23.82
C SER A 36 11.15 -3.51 -22.94
N LEU A 37 10.67 -3.21 -21.73
CA LEU A 37 11.32 -2.25 -20.84
C LEU A 37 12.52 -2.82 -20.10
N ASP A 38 12.55 -4.13 -19.82
CA ASP A 38 13.69 -4.76 -19.12
C ASP A 38 14.97 -4.73 -20.00
N GLU A 39 14.83 -4.88 -21.32
CA GLU A 39 15.96 -4.74 -22.28
C GLU A 39 16.53 -3.31 -22.33
N TYR A 40 15.68 -2.28 -22.30
CA TYR A 40 16.15 -0.88 -22.30
C TYR A 40 16.76 -0.48 -20.95
N LEU A 41 16.19 -0.96 -19.83
CA LEU A 41 16.76 -0.71 -18.51
C LEU A 41 18.15 -1.34 -18.37
N GLU A 42 18.35 -2.58 -18.84
CA GLU A 42 19.67 -3.23 -18.77
C GLU A 42 20.73 -2.48 -19.59
N VAL A 43 20.36 -1.98 -20.77
CA VAL A 43 21.21 -1.15 -21.62
C VAL A 43 21.46 0.23 -20.98
N ASP A 44 20.43 0.88 -20.45
CA ASP A 44 20.52 2.18 -19.77
C ASP A 44 21.33 2.09 -18.47
N PHE A 45 21.20 1.01 -17.70
CA PHE A 45 22.02 0.77 -16.50
C PHE A 45 23.49 0.60 -16.88
N LEU A 46 23.81 -0.20 -17.92
CA LEU A 46 25.19 -0.38 -18.40
C LEU A 46 25.78 0.93 -18.95
N ASP A 47 25.02 1.71 -19.72
CA ASP A 47 25.45 2.99 -20.27
C ASP A 47 25.55 4.09 -19.19
N SER A 48 24.69 4.05 -18.17
CA SER A 48 24.75 4.93 -17.01
C SER A 48 25.95 4.61 -16.09
N PHE A 49 26.35 3.34 -15.96
CA PHE A 49 27.63 2.94 -15.34
C PHE A 49 28.85 3.43 -16.12
N ARG A 50 28.75 3.55 -17.45
CA ARG A 50 29.82 4.09 -18.30
C ARG A 50 29.98 5.61 -18.13
N CYS A 51 28.88 6.35 -17.96
CA CYS A 51 28.88 7.81 -17.77
C CYS A 51 29.20 8.25 -16.33
N SER A 52 28.88 7.46 -15.31
CA SER A 52 28.98 7.84 -13.88
C SER A 52 30.40 7.85 -13.30
N LYS A 53 31.44 7.44 -14.04
CA LYS A 53 32.86 7.63 -13.61
C LYS A 53 33.26 9.11 -13.50
N LYS A 54 32.43 10.06 -13.92
CA LYS A 54 32.62 11.49 -13.68
C LYS A 54 31.45 12.06 -12.88
N LEU A 55 31.68 12.32 -11.59
CA LEU A 55 31.44 13.61 -10.91
C LEU A 55 31.51 13.41 -9.38
N LYS A 56 32.68 13.66 -8.77
CA LYS A 56 32.74 13.91 -7.33
C LYS A 56 32.55 15.40 -7.08
N SER A 57 31.34 15.82 -6.74
CA SER A 57 31.15 16.97 -5.85
C SER A 57 29.84 16.78 -5.07
N LYS A 58 29.92 16.66 -3.75
CA LYS A 58 28.74 16.57 -2.87
C LYS A 58 28.38 17.98 -2.40
N LYS A 59 27.14 18.41 -2.61
CA LYS A 59 26.54 19.52 -1.84
C LYS A 59 25.41 18.95 -1.00
N LYS A 60 25.49 19.12 0.32
CA LYS A 60 24.47 18.73 1.29
C LYS A 60 23.47 19.87 1.42
N TYR A 61 22.18 19.59 1.37
CA TYR A 61 21.16 20.50 1.87
C TYR A 61 20.40 19.83 3.02
N THR A 62 20.15 20.62 4.05
CA THR A 62 19.66 20.21 5.36
C THR A 62 18.14 19.99 5.33
N PRO A 63 17.59 18.89 5.88
CA PRO A 63 16.14 18.72 6.01
C PRO A 63 15.59 19.60 7.15
N MET A 64 14.56 20.39 6.86
CA MET A 64 13.88 21.26 7.82
C MET A 64 12.99 20.41 8.72
N ALA A 65 13.33 20.32 10.01
CA ALA A 65 12.56 19.60 11.01
C ALA A 65 11.23 20.34 11.29
N TYR A 66 10.10 19.71 10.96
CA TYR A 66 8.78 20.20 11.33
C TYR A 66 8.51 19.77 12.77
N HIS A 67 8.74 20.68 13.72
CA HIS A 67 8.41 20.47 15.12
C HIS A 67 6.93 20.80 15.37
N ASP A 68 6.24 19.80 15.92
CA ASP A 68 5.17 19.86 16.92
C ASP A 68 4.38 21.18 17.05
N MET A 69 3.14 21.17 16.59
CA MET A 69 2.11 22.11 17.02
C MET A 69 1.01 21.34 17.75
N TYR A 70 1.24 21.06 19.03
CA TYR A 70 0.22 21.02 20.08
C TYR A 70 -1.02 21.83 19.68
N THR A 71 -2.23 21.28 19.83
CA THR A 71 -3.22 21.84 20.76
C THR A 71 -4.55 21.05 20.77
N ASN A 72 -4.87 20.55 21.97
CA ASN A 72 -6.17 20.69 22.64
C ASN A 72 -7.36 19.85 22.16
N GLY A 73 -7.64 18.80 22.95
CA GLY A 73 -8.85 18.79 23.80
C GLY A 73 -10.13 18.17 23.22
N GLY A 74 -10.61 17.11 23.87
CA GLY A 74 -11.99 16.66 23.72
C GLY A 74 -12.24 15.25 24.26
N VAL A 75 -12.61 15.16 25.54
CA VAL A 75 -13.21 13.97 26.17
C VAL A 75 -14.49 13.63 25.41
N TRP A 76 -14.53 12.46 24.78
CA TRP A 76 -15.76 11.91 24.20
C TRP A 76 -16.51 11.13 25.27
N ASP A 77 -17.17 11.85 26.19
CA ASP A 77 -18.28 11.28 26.95
C ASP A 77 -19.56 11.48 26.15
N LYS A 78 -20.08 10.39 25.56
CA LYS A 78 -21.49 10.27 25.20
C LYS A 78 -21.93 8.80 25.32
N LYS A 79 -22.53 8.52 26.49
CA LYS A 79 -23.79 7.80 26.73
C LYS A 79 -23.94 6.34 26.27
#